data_AF-A0AAD9NKE8-F1
#
_entry.id   AF-A0AAD9NKE8-F1
#
_cell.length_a   1.000
_cell.length_b   1.000
_cell.length_c   1.000
_cell.angle_alpha   90.00
_cell.angle_beta   90.00
_cell.angle_gamma   90.00
#
_symmetry.space_group_name_H-M   'P 1'
#
loop_
_entity.id
_entity.type
_entity.pdbx_description
1 polymer ?
#
loop_
_entity_poly.entity_id
_entity_poly.type
_entity_poly.pdbx_seq_one_letter_code
_entity_poly.pdbx_strand_id
1 'polypeptide(L)'
;MEAVCNVEGRQSKKDMERDITLKMFAIRIAEMKTAWISNKEDMLASLPALKETVRCHVAAQDELQAACMHADELQQQVTYLEEALSSSQHALYTLPHRYSEFSLVKCSRLEVLRAIHEKLSECEQWHTAYKVALTAVQGNKLQKMCAQVSRPLSLAASSFDPVVDFLQSAGQAQMVTQCEQVTGELSTVIHQQRAMLRSCLDVLHTYATIVSQYPPAYVENCRTSTWQHWLQHHITDFTSSRCKQTVSEYEELYGAICPRVQSQVQTVLATEIKLQSIITDVNDRLMKLVERRSLDSTDTSALTLHAQESTTALHAFIKDEGVGGAVSMTSVAVSALCSLARRYIVMEGAAAAARDRLMDLTSRDGDWFLDELCSMSANVSQMISLITDPVMCQLPSDELRQQVVLAMQTTHTVYLSLQDLNVNFRTIILPETLKCLASETASVLAILASLDSLLDDVCGVDGTDSLLTALEGQLDGVTDSGVEVSPHTLSRPCVVWVSESRVIL
;
A
#
# COMPACT_ATOMS: atom_id res chain seq x y z
N MET A 1 123.48 18.26 63.89
CA MET A 1 123.31 19.68 64.22
C MET A 1 123.69 20.48 63.00
N GLU A 2 122.95 21.42 62.45
CA GLU A 2 121.67 22.06 62.78
C GLU A 2 121.47 22.96 61.54
N ALA A 3 120.37 22.81 60.81
CA ALA A 3 119.08 23.38 61.13
C ALA A 3 118.95 24.88 60.78
N VAL A 4 118.07 25.08 59.80
CA VAL A 4 116.96 26.04 59.90
C VAL A 4 117.34 27.52 59.97
N CYS A 5 117.29 28.18 58.81
CA CYS A 5 116.75 29.54 58.65
C CYS A 5 116.89 29.98 57.18
N ASN A 6 115.88 29.72 56.32
CA ASN A 6 115.49 30.63 55.21
C ASN A 6 114.34 30.10 54.32
N VAL A 7 113.37 29.39 54.87
CA VAL A 7 112.16 28.98 54.11
C VAL A 7 111.28 30.21 53.80
N GLU A 8 111.32 31.27 54.61
CA GLU A 8 110.51 32.50 54.42
C GLU A 8 111.01 33.42 53.30
N GLY A 9 112.32 33.51 53.05
CA GLY A 9 112.88 34.31 51.95
C GLY A 9 112.70 33.69 50.55
N ARG A 10 112.56 32.36 50.47
CA ARG A 10 112.31 31.65 49.19
C ARG A 10 110.83 31.64 48.78
N GLN A 11 109.92 31.66 49.75
CA GLN A 11 108.48 31.76 49.49
C GLN A 11 108.13 33.14 48.91
N SER A 12 108.65 34.21 49.52
CA SER A 12 108.45 35.60 49.06
C SER A 12 108.97 35.85 47.63
N LYS A 13 110.08 35.22 47.22
CA LYS A 13 110.61 35.33 45.85
C LYS A 13 109.76 34.59 44.81
N LYS A 14 109.30 33.37 45.13
CA LYS A 14 108.41 32.61 44.22
C LYS A 14 107.05 33.29 44.02
N ASP A 15 106.50 33.87 45.07
CA ASP A 15 105.24 34.62 44.98
C ASP A 15 105.42 35.90 44.15
N MET A 16 106.57 36.56 44.27
CA MET A 16 106.93 37.71 43.44
C MET A 16 107.12 37.35 41.96
N GLU A 17 107.82 36.25 41.64
CA GLU A 17 107.98 35.77 40.25
C GLU A 17 106.64 35.37 39.62
N ARG A 18 105.75 34.75 40.41
CA ARG A 18 104.39 34.42 39.98
C ARG A 18 103.56 35.68 39.72
N ASP A 19 103.64 36.69 40.60
CA ASP A 19 102.94 37.96 40.44
C ASP A 19 103.46 38.75 39.21
N ILE A 20 104.78 38.75 38.97
CA ILE A 20 105.38 39.34 37.76
C ILE A 20 104.89 38.62 36.50
N THR A 21 104.84 37.30 36.50
CA THR A 21 104.38 36.52 35.33
C THR A 21 102.90 36.75 35.05
N LEU A 22 102.07 36.81 36.10
CA LEU A 22 100.64 37.14 35.99
C LEU A 22 100.44 38.57 35.49
N LYS A 23 101.24 39.54 35.95
CA LYS A 23 101.22 40.92 35.45
C LYS A 23 101.68 41.04 34.01
N MET A 24 102.76 40.36 33.62
CA MET A 24 103.23 40.30 32.22
C MET A 24 102.19 39.64 31.30
N PHE A 25 101.55 38.57 31.76
CA PHE A 25 100.45 37.94 31.03
C PHE A 25 99.22 38.84 30.93
N ALA A 26 98.87 39.57 32.00
CA ALA A 26 97.79 40.55 31.98
C ALA A 26 98.08 41.71 31.02
N ILE A 27 99.33 42.19 30.97
CA ILE A 27 99.79 43.19 29.99
C ILE A 27 99.64 42.63 28.58
N ARG A 28 100.09 41.39 28.33
CA ARG A 28 99.98 40.78 27.00
C ARG A 28 98.53 40.57 26.56
N ILE A 29 97.66 40.15 27.49
CA ILE A 29 96.21 40.09 27.25
C ILE A 29 95.67 41.48 26.92
N ALA A 30 96.07 42.52 27.65
CA ALA A 30 95.62 43.89 27.40
C ALA A 30 96.08 44.42 26.02
N GLU A 31 97.32 44.12 25.61
CA GLU A 31 97.86 44.44 24.29
C GLU A 31 97.10 43.73 23.16
N MET A 32 96.75 42.44 23.34
CA MET A 32 96.02 41.68 22.33
C MET A 32 94.52 41.96 22.32
N LYS A 33 93.95 42.41 23.45
CA LYS A 33 92.52 42.66 23.62
C LYS A 33 92.00 43.70 22.63
N THR A 34 92.76 44.75 22.34
CA THR A 34 92.38 45.79 21.37
C THR A 34 92.29 45.21 19.96
N ALA A 35 93.29 44.42 19.53
CA ALA A 35 93.28 43.74 18.24
C ALA A 35 92.14 42.71 18.13
N TRP A 36 91.85 41.97 19.20
CA TRP A 36 90.73 41.03 19.23
C TRP A 36 89.38 41.72 19.18
N ILE A 37 89.21 42.85 19.88
CA ILE A 37 87.99 43.65 19.81
C ILE A 37 87.83 44.24 18.41
N SER A 38 88.89 44.80 17.83
CA SER A 38 88.86 45.31 16.45
C SER A 38 88.45 44.23 15.46
N ASN A 39 89.09 43.06 15.50
CA ASN A 39 88.74 41.95 14.61
C ASN A 39 87.30 41.46 14.84
N LYS A 40 86.85 41.42 16.10
CA LYS A 40 85.45 41.12 16.42
C LYS A 40 84.49 42.16 15.83
N GLU A 41 84.80 43.45 15.96
CA GLU A 41 83.99 44.54 15.39
C GLU A 41 83.97 44.49 13.86
N ASP A 42 85.12 44.24 13.23
CA ASP A 42 85.24 44.08 11.78
C ASP A 42 84.44 42.87 11.28
N MET A 43 84.48 41.74 11.99
CA MET A 43 83.66 40.57 11.69
C MET A 43 82.17 40.84 11.91
N LEU A 44 81.81 41.55 12.98
CA LEU A 44 80.43 41.93 13.27
C LEU A 44 79.88 42.95 12.26
N ALA A 45 80.72 43.75 11.63
CA ALA A 45 80.33 44.65 10.55
C ALA A 45 80.27 43.94 9.19
N SER A 46 81.25 43.09 8.89
CA SER A 46 81.41 42.47 7.56
C SER A 46 80.48 41.29 7.31
N LEU A 47 80.19 40.47 8.33
CA LEU A 47 79.32 39.28 8.16
C LEU A 47 77.86 39.67 7.83
N PRO A 48 77.24 40.67 8.48
CA PRO A 48 75.91 41.13 8.07
C PRO A 48 75.90 41.74 6.66
N ALA A 49 76.93 42.51 6.29
CA ALA A 49 77.04 43.08 4.96
C ALA A 49 77.16 42.00 3.87
N LEU A 50 77.97 40.96 4.12
CA LEU A 50 78.07 39.80 3.25
C LEU A 50 76.74 39.03 3.17
N LYS A 51 76.07 38.83 4.31
CA LYS A 51 74.75 38.18 4.35
C LYS A 51 73.73 38.92 3.48
N GLU A 52 73.66 40.24 3.60
CA GLU A 52 72.72 41.02 2.79
C GLU A 52 73.11 41.00 1.31
N THR A 53 74.40 41.07 0.98
CA THR A 53 74.87 40.96 -0.40
C THR A 53 74.51 39.61 -1.02
N VAL A 54 74.69 38.50 -0.28
CA VAL A 54 74.28 37.16 -0.73
C VAL A 54 72.77 37.07 -0.88
N ARG A 55 71.99 37.65 0.04
CA ARG A 55 70.53 37.68 -0.05
C ARG A 55 70.05 38.44 -1.30
N CYS A 56 70.64 39.61 -1.57
CA CYS A 56 70.37 40.38 -2.78
C CYS A 56 70.77 39.61 -4.05
N HIS A 57 71.89 38.88 -4.02
CA HIS A 57 72.33 38.07 -5.15
C HIS A 57 71.37 36.91 -5.44
N VAL A 58 70.93 36.18 -4.41
CA VAL A 58 69.94 35.10 -4.55
C VAL A 58 68.62 35.66 -5.10
N ALA A 59 68.14 36.79 -4.58
CA ALA A 59 66.92 37.43 -5.10
C ALA A 59 67.06 37.82 -6.58
N ALA A 60 68.19 38.42 -6.97
CA ALA A 60 68.46 38.76 -8.36
C ALA A 60 68.60 37.52 -9.27
N GLN A 61 69.13 36.42 -8.74
CA GLN A 61 69.23 35.15 -9.45
C GLN A 61 67.85 34.52 -9.67
N ASP A 62 66.95 34.58 -8.68
CA ASP A 62 65.57 34.11 -8.81
C ASP A 62 64.80 34.93 -9.85
N GLU A 63 64.96 36.26 -9.84
CA GLU A 63 64.38 37.15 -10.85
C GLU A 63 64.91 36.85 -12.25
N LEU A 64 66.21 36.61 -12.39
CA LEU A 64 66.82 36.23 -13.66
C LEU A 64 66.29 34.87 -14.14
N GLN A 65 66.16 33.89 -13.25
CA GLN A 65 65.62 32.58 -13.62
C GLN A 65 64.17 32.69 -14.09
N ALA A 66 63.34 33.47 -13.41
CA ALA A 66 61.96 33.73 -13.84
C ALA A 66 61.92 34.42 -15.21
N ALA A 67 62.80 35.40 -15.44
CA ALA A 67 62.92 36.07 -16.72
C ALA A 67 63.37 35.12 -17.85
N CYS A 68 64.32 34.22 -17.58
CA CYS A 68 64.76 33.20 -18.53
C CYS A 68 63.62 32.22 -18.88
N MET A 69 62.88 31.72 -17.89
CA MET A 69 61.73 30.86 -18.14
C MET A 69 60.66 31.55 -19.00
N HIS A 70 60.39 32.82 -18.73
CA HIS A 70 59.43 33.58 -19.53
C HIS A 70 59.95 33.86 -20.95
N ALA A 71 61.25 34.11 -21.11
CA ALA A 71 61.86 34.26 -22.43
C ALA A 71 61.77 32.96 -23.24
N ASP A 72 61.95 31.80 -22.61
CA ASP A 72 61.80 30.49 -23.27
C ASP A 72 60.34 30.26 -23.71
N GLU A 73 59.35 30.60 -22.88
CA GLU A 73 57.93 30.54 -23.25
C GLU A 73 57.60 31.44 -24.46
N LEU A 74 58.10 32.68 -24.46
CA LEU A 74 57.93 33.60 -25.57
C LEU A 74 58.61 33.07 -26.83
N GLN A 75 59.81 32.50 -26.72
CA GLN A 75 60.51 31.90 -27.85
C GLN A 75 59.73 30.72 -28.44
N GLN A 76 59.09 29.88 -27.61
CA GLN A 76 58.21 28.82 -28.08
C GLN A 76 57.00 29.38 -28.84
N GLN A 77 56.38 30.45 -28.33
CA GLN A 77 55.27 31.11 -29.02
C GLN A 77 55.69 31.73 -30.35
N VAL A 78 56.86 32.38 -30.40
CA VAL A 78 57.42 32.93 -31.65
C VAL A 78 57.66 31.82 -32.66
N THR A 79 58.30 30.73 -32.25
CA THR A 79 58.57 29.57 -33.11
C THR A 79 57.25 29.02 -33.68
N TYR A 80 56.22 28.86 -32.86
CA TYR A 80 54.90 28.39 -33.29
C TYR A 80 54.21 29.36 -34.27
N LEU A 81 54.42 30.66 -34.14
CA LEU A 81 53.91 31.66 -35.09
C LEU A 81 54.70 31.65 -36.41
N GLU A 82 56.01 31.45 -36.38
CA GLU A 82 56.86 31.30 -37.56
C GLU A 82 56.50 30.03 -38.36
N GLU A 83 56.23 28.92 -37.67
CA GLU A 83 55.68 27.68 -38.24
C GLU A 83 54.32 27.93 -38.92
N ALA A 84 53.49 28.80 -38.34
CA ALA A 84 52.22 29.19 -38.94
C ALA A 84 52.39 30.04 -40.20
N LEU A 85 53.33 31.00 -40.20
CA LEU A 85 53.62 31.85 -41.35
C LEU A 85 54.21 31.07 -42.53
N SER A 86 54.97 30.01 -42.24
CA SER A 86 55.62 29.15 -43.26
C SER A 86 54.70 28.09 -43.85
N SER A 87 53.59 27.73 -43.17
CA SER A 87 52.63 26.72 -43.63
C SER A 87 51.20 27.25 -43.70
N SER A 88 50.64 27.33 -44.91
CA SER A 88 49.24 27.72 -45.13
C SER A 88 48.21 26.72 -44.58
N GLN A 89 48.63 25.53 -44.17
CA GLN A 89 47.78 24.49 -43.55
C GLN A 89 47.88 24.46 -42.02
N HIS A 90 48.51 25.46 -41.41
CA HIS A 90 48.71 25.48 -39.97
C HIS A 90 47.40 25.56 -39.18
N ALA A 91 47.33 24.86 -38.04
CA ALA A 91 46.12 24.73 -37.23
C ALA A 91 45.59 26.07 -36.65
N LEU A 92 46.44 27.11 -36.57
CA LEU A 92 46.04 28.44 -36.13
C LEU A 92 45.01 29.09 -37.07
N TYR A 93 45.10 28.87 -38.38
CA TYR A 93 44.16 29.46 -39.33
C TYR A 93 42.75 28.87 -39.21
N THR A 94 42.63 27.62 -38.78
CA THR A 94 41.34 26.96 -38.53
C THR A 94 40.85 27.12 -37.09
N LEU A 95 41.66 27.68 -36.20
CA LEU A 95 41.30 27.85 -34.78
C LEU A 95 40.04 28.69 -34.57
N PRO A 96 39.82 29.83 -35.25
CA PRO A 96 38.57 30.59 -35.10
C PRO A 96 37.34 29.78 -35.49
N HIS A 97 37.43 29.00 -36.57
CA HIS A 97 36.33 28.13 -37.01
C HIS A 97 36.08 26.99 -36.01
N ARG A 98 37.12 26.27 -35.58
CA ARG A 98 37.01 25.19 -34.58
C ARG A 98 36.46 25.71 -33.24
N TYR A 99 36.88 26.90 -32.82
CA TYR A 99 36.35 27.55 -31.62
C TYR A 99 34.89 27.95 -31.79
N SER A 100 34.49 28.47 -32.96
CA SER A 100 33.09 28.78 -33.26
C SER A 100 32.21 27.52 -33.21
N GLU A 101 32.65 26.40 -33.80
CA GLU A 101 31.92 25.13 -33.73
C GLU A 101 31.85 24.59 -32.30
N PHE A 102 32.96 24.61 -31.56
CA PHE A 102 32.98 24.22 -30.16
C PHE A 102 32.05 25.07 -29.31
N SER A 103 32.05 26.40 -29.52
CA SER A 103 31.17 27.32 -28.81
C SER A 103 29.70 27.04 -29.11
N LEU A 104 29.35 26.79 -30.38
CA LEU A 104 28.00 26.41 -30.78
C LEU A 104 27.55 25.12 -30.08
N VAL A 105 28.35 24.05 -30.15
CA VAL A 105 28.05 22.78 -29.50
C VAL A 105 27.94 22.93 -27.98
N LYS A 106 28.81 23.72 -27.36
CA LYS A 106 28.77 23.99 -25.92
C LYS A 106 27.49 24.74 -25.54
N CYS A 107 27.10 25.78 -26.29
CA CYS A 107 25.87 26.52 -26.07
C CYS A 107 24.64 25.62 -26.23
N SER A 108 24.55 24.85 -27.32
CA SER A 108 23.44 23.91 -27.54
C SER A 108 23.36 22.85 -26.45
N ARG A 109 24.50 22.33 -25.96
CA ARG A 109 24.52 21.39 -24.82
C ARG A 109 23.96 22.04 -23.55
N LEU A 110 24.34 23.27 -23.25
CA LEU A 110 23.83 23.99 -22.07
C LEU A 110 22.32 24.25 -22.19
N GLU A 111 21.83 24.60 -23.37
CA GLU A 111 20.40 24.78 -23.63
C GLU A 111 19.61 23.49 -23.43
N VAL A 112 20.11 22.36 -23.96
CA VAL A 112 19.50 21.04 -23.77
C VAL A 112 19.51 20.64 -22.30
N LEU A 113 20.64 20.80 -21.60
CA LEU A 113 20.71 20.50 -20.16
C LEU A 113 19.72 21.35 -19.36
N ARG A 114 19.56 22.64 -19.68
CA ARG A 114 18.54 23.48 -19.04
C ARG A 114 17.13 22.93 -19.30
N ALA A 115 16.81 22.59 -20.54
CA ALA A 115 15.51 22.01 -20.89
C ALA A 115 15.25 20.67 -20.17
N ILE A 116 16.29 19.82 -20.01
CA ILE A 116 16.21 18.58 -19.24
C ILE A 116 15.87 18.89 -17.77
N HIS A 117 16.52 19.86 -17.14
CA HIS A 117 16.23 20.23 -15.74
C HIS A 117 14.81 20.79 -15.58
N GLU A 118 14.35 21.63 -16.51
CA GLU A 118 12.97 22.12 -16.53
C GLU A 118 11.98 20.95 -16.60
N LYS A 119 12.22 19.98 -17.49
CA LYS A 119 11.37 18.79 -17.64
C LYS A 119 11.40 17.85 -16.45
N LEU A 120 12.55 17.69 -15.79
CA LEU A 120 12.63 16.94 -14.53
C LEU A 120 11.79 17.59 -13.43
N SER A 121 11.86 18.92 -13.30
CA SER A 121 11.02 19.63 -12.33
C SER A 121 9.53 19.46 -12.62
N GLU A 122 9.11 19.52 -13.89
CA GLU A 122 7.73 19.22 -14.28
C GLU A 122 7.32 17.80 -13.88
N CYS A 123 8.18 16.79 -14.12
CA CYS A 123 7.90 15.39 -13.76
C CYS A 123 7.66 15.23 -12.25
N GLU A 124 8.47 15.88 -11.42
CA GLU A 124 8.33 15.86 -9.96
C GLU A 124 7.01 16.52 -9.49
N GLN A 125 6.63 17.63 -10.12
CA GLN A 125 5.34 18.29 -9.85
C GLN A 125 4.15 17.38 -10.21
N TRP A 126 4.19 16.74 -11.38
CA TRP A 126 3.17 15.78 -11.81
C TRP A 126 3.06 14.60 -10.85
N HIS A 127 4.19 14.05 -10.42
CA HIS A 127 4.21 12.94 -9.47
C HIS A 127 3.61 13.33 -8.12
N THR A 128 3.91 14.54 -7.64
CA THR A 128 3.33 15.07 -6.40
C THR A 128 1.83 15.29 -6.53
N ALA A 129 1.38 15.92 -7.62
CA ALA A 129 -0.03 16.15 -7.90
C ALA A 129 -0.81 14.82 -8.00
N TYR A 130 -0.23 13.82 -8.67
CA TYR A 130 -0.81 12.48 -8.78
C TYR A 130 -0.98 11.82 -7.41
N LYS A 131 0.05 11.85 -6.54
CA LYS A 131 -0.04 11.31 -5.17
C LYS A 131 -1.15 11.98 -4.36
N VAL A 132 -1.31 13.29 -4.45
CA VAL A 132 -2.38 14.03 -3.76
C VAL A 132 -3.76 13.67 -4.32
N ALA A 133 -3.90 13.55 -5.64
CA ALA A 133 -5.15 13.14 -6.27
C ALA A 133 -5.53 11.70 -5.88
N LEU A 134 -4.57 10.77 -5.93
CA LEU A 134 -4.78 9.36 -5.63
C LEU A 134 -5.22 9.16 -4.18
N THR A 135 -4.56 9.84 -3.22
CA THR A 135 -4.96 9.79 -1.80
C THR A 135 -6.36 10.37 -1.56
N ALA A 136 -6.76 11.40 -2.30
CA ALA A 136 -8.11 11.95 -2.22
C ALA A 136 -9.18 10.98 -2.76
N VAL A 137 -8.85 10.27 -3.84
CA VAL A 137 -9.73 9.31 -4.52
C VAL A 137 -9.87 8.00 -3.73
N GLN A 138 -8.77 7.50 -3.15
CA GLN A 138 -8.77 6.29 -2.31
C GLN A 138 -9.28 6.55 -0.87
N GLY A 139 -9.29 7.81 -0.43
CA GLY A 139 -9.76 8.18 0.89
C GLY A 139 -11.27 8.41 0.99
N ASN A 140 -11.72 8.78 2.19
CA ASN A 140 -13.14 9.00 2.50
C ASN A 140 -13.79 10.17 1.75
N LYS A 141 -13.02 11.00 1.02
CA LYS A 141 -13.57 12.14 0.26
C LYS A 141 -14.47 11.65 -0.88
N LEU A 142 -14.04 10.63 -1.63
CA LEU A 142 -14.84 10.08 -2.73
C LEU A 142 -16.15 9.46 -2.22
N GLN A 143 -16.09 8.63 -1.18
CA GLN A 143 -17.29 8.05 -0.55
C GLN A 143 -18.30 9.12 -0.11
N LYS A 144 -17.82 10.23 0.50
CA LYS A 144 -18.69 11.34 0.89
C LYS A 144 -19.38 11.99 -0.31
N MET A 145 -18.68 12.18 -1.42
CA MET A 145 -19.25 12.72 -2.65
C MET A 145 -20.30 11.76 -3.24
N CYS A 146 -20.00 10.46 -3.33
CA CYS A 146 -20.95 9.44 -3.79
C CYS A 146 -22.22 9.39 -2.92
N ALA A 147 -22.05 9.49 -1.59
CA ALA A 147 -23.18 9.53 -0.65
C ALA A 147 -24.04 10.79 -0.85
N GLN A 148 -23.43 11.97 -1.03
CA GLN A 148 -24.17 13.21 -1.31
C GLN A 148 -24.96 13.12 -2.62
N VAL A 149 -24.35 12.59 -3.68
CA VAL A 149 -25.00 12.41 -5.00
C VAL A 149 -26.04 11.30 -4.98
N SER A 150 -26.08 10.42 -3.98
CA SER A 150 -27.13 9.40 -3.84
C SER A 150 -28.35 9.84 -3.04
N ARG A 151 -28.30 10.93 -2.26
CA ARG A 151 -29.44 11.39 -1.42
C ARG A 151 -30.62 11.90 -2.24
N PRO A 152 -31.85 11.42 -2.12
CA PRO A 152 -32.96 11.89 -2.95
C PRO A 152 -33.09 13.43 -2.98
N LEU A 153 -33.29 13.99 -4.17
CA LEU A 153 -33.48 15.43 -4.36
C LEU A 153 -34.84 15.80 -3.78
N SER A 154 -34.86 16.60 -2.72
CA SER A 154 -36.07 17.28 -2.28
C SER A 154 -36.18 18.58 -3.08
N LEU A 155 -36.55 18.48 -4.36
CA LEU A 155 -37.07 19.64 -5.06
C LEU A 155 -38.40 19.97 -4.36
N ALA A 156 -38.49 21.15 -3.74
CA ALA A 156 -39.68 21.56 -3.02
C ALA A 156 -40.90 21.34 -3.93
N ALA A 157 -41.99 20.84 -3.34
CA ALA A 157 -43.23 20.59 -4.08
C ALA A 157 -43.57 21.83 -4.91
N SER A 158 -43.90 21.59 -6.18
CA SER A 158 -44.53 22.60 -7.02
C SER A 158 -45.75 23.17 -6.29
N SER A 159 -45.96 24.48 -6.49
CA SER A 159 -47.12 25.29 -6.11
C SER A 159 -47.31 25.70 -4.64
N PHE A 160 -47.24 27.01 -4.43
CA PHE A 160 -48.09 27.67 -3.45
C PHE A 160 -49.51 27.68 -4.04
N ASP A 161 -50.30 26.63 -3.80
CA ASP A 161 -51.67 26.48 -4.34
C ASP A 161 -52.53 27.76 -4.18
N PRO A 162 -52.48 28.52 -3.07
CA PRO A 162 -53.23 29.77 -2.95
C PRO A 162 -52.81 30.87 -3.95
N VAL A 163 -51.54 30.87 -4.37
CA VAL A 163 -51.00 31.82 -5.37
C VAL A 163 -51.41 31.39 -6.76
N VAL A 164 -51.44 30.08 -7.03
CA VAL A 164 -51.94 29.50 -8.27
C VAL A 164 -53.43 29.85 -8.44
N ASP A 165 -54.24 29.59 -7.42
CA ASP A 165 -55.68 29.89 -7.42
C ASP A 165 -55.97 31.39 -7.61
N PHE A 166 -55.20 32.25 -6.95
CA PHE A 166 -55.31 33.71 -7.10
C PHE A 166 -54.97 34.16 -8.52
N LEU A 167 -53.87 33.68 -9.09
CA LEU A 167 -53.42 34.07 -10.44
C LEU A 167 -54.36 33.55 -11.53
N GLN A 168 -54.88 32.34 -11.37
CA GLN A 168 -55.91 31.81 -12.26
C GLN A 168 -57.20 32.63 -12.17
N SER A 169 -57.63 33.00 -10.96
CA SER A 169 -58.80 33.85 -10.73
C SER A 169 -58.64 35.28 -11.26
N ALA A 170 -57.41 35.79 -11.36
CA ALA A 170 -57.07 37.09 -11.93
C ALA A 170 -56.88 37.10 -13.46
N GLY A 171 -57.14 35.97 -14.14
CA GLY A 171 -56.97 35.84 -15.60
C GLY A 171 -55.52 35.65 -16.07
N GLN A 172 -54.59 35.34 -15.16
CA GLN A 172 -53.15 35.14 -15.44
C GLN A 172 -52.77 33.64 -15.50
N ALA A 173 -53.70 32.77 -15.90
CA ALA A 173 -53.47 31.32 -15.96
C ALA A 173 -52.27 30.93 -16.85
N GLN A 174 -52.02 31.67 -17.93
CA GLN A 174 -50.88 31.42 -18.82
C GLN A 174 -49.52 31.58 -18.11
N MET A 175 -49.40 32.51 -17.16
CA MET A 175 -48.18 32.71 -16.37
C MET A 175 -47.94 31.55 -15.42
N VAL A 176 -49.00 30.98 -14.83
CA VAL A 176 -48.91 29.77 -14.00
C VAL A 176 -48.36 28.60 -14.82
N THR A 177 -48.92 28.35 -16.00
CA THR A 177 -48.47 27.26 -16.88
C THR A 177 -47.01 27.44 -17.30
N GLN A 178 -46.57 28.66 -17.61
CA GLN A 178 -45.17 28.94 -17.93
C GLN A 178 -44.24 28.68 -16.73
N CYS A 179 -44.64 29.06 -15.52
CA CYS A 179 -43.88 28.79 -14.30
C CYS A 179 -43.78 27.29 -14.01
N GLU A 180 -44.88 26.54 -14.17
CA GLU A 180 -44.90 25.08 -14.02
C GLU A 180 -44.00 24.40 -15.07
N GLN A 181 -44.06 24.85 -16.32
CA GLN A 181 -43.19 24.35 -17.39
C GLN A 181 -41.71 24.59 -17.06
N VAL A 182 -41.31 25.82 -16.70
CA VAL A 182 -39.92 26.15 -16.35
C VAL A 182 -39.47 25.38 -15.11
N THR A 183 -40.35 25.16 -14.13
CA THR A 183 -40.06 24.33 -12.95
C THR A 183 -39.82 22.87 -13.33
N GLY A 184 -40.63 22.33 -14.25
CA GLY A 184 -40.46 20.99 -14.82
C GLY A 184 -39.17 20.84 -15.62
N GLU A 185 -38.82 21.83 -16.44
CA GLU A 185 -37.55 21.88 -17.18
C GLU A 185 -36.35 21.95 -16.23
N LEU A 186 -36.40 22.81 -15.20
CA LEU A 186 -35.36 22.92 -14.18
C LEU A 186 -35.18 21.61 -13.42
N SER A 187 -36.27 20.98 -13.00
CA SER A 187 -36.26 19.67 -12.35
C SER A 187 -35.55 18.64 -13.24
N THR A 188 -35.91 18.59 -14.52
CA THR A 188 -35.32 17.68 -15.51
C THR A 188 -33.81 17.92 -15.66
N VAL A 189 -33.38 19.18 -15.80
CA VAL A 189 -31.96 19.53 -15.93
C VAL A 189 -31.17 19.16 -14.67
N ILE A 190 -31.72 19.41 -13.48
CA ILE A 190 -31.09 19.02 -12.21
C ILE A 190 -30.93 17.50 -12.11
N HIS A 191 -31.96 16.74 -12.49
CA HIS A 191 -31.89 15.28 -12.53
C HIS A 191 -30.85 14.78 -13.55
N GLN A 192 -30.77 15.38 -14.73
CA GLN A 192 -29.75 15.06 -15.75
C GLN A 192 -28.33 15.36 -15.27
N GLN A 193 -28.09 16.55 -14.71
CA GLN A 193 -26.79 16.94 -14.16
C GLN A 193 -26.36 15.98 -13.06
N ARG A 194 -27.30 15.59 -12.19
CA ARG A 194 -27.04 14.63 -11.12
C ARG A 194 -26.71 13.24 -11.64
N ALA A 195 -27.43 12.76 -12.65
CA ALA A 195 -27.15 11.48 -13.30
C ALA A 195 -25.74 11.47 -13.93
N MET A 196 -25.35 12.56 -14.60
CA MET A 196 -24.01 12.73 -15.16
C MET A 196 -22.94 12.75 -14.06
N LEU A 197 -23.18 13.50 -12.97
CA LEU A 197 -22.26 13.54 -11.83
C LEU A 197 -22.09 12.16 -11.19
N ARG A 198 -23.17 11.38 -11.07
CA ARG A 198 -23.11 10.00 -10.58
C ARG A 198 -22.25 9.13 -11.49
N SER A 199 -22.47 9.18 -12.81
CA SER A 199 -21.65 8.46 -13.79
C SER A 199 -20.15 8.82 -13.68
N CYS A 200 -19.81 10.10 -13.57
CA CYS A 200 -18.43 10.53 -13.37
C CYS A 200 -17.81 9.97 -12.07
N LEU A 201 -18.58 9.96 -10.97
CA LEU A 201 -18.14 9.40 -9.70
C LEU A 201 -17.98 7.88 -9.76
N ASP A 202 -18.84 7.18 -10.50
CA ASP A 202 -18.75 5.74 -10.70
C ASP A 202 -17.49 5.36 -11.49
N VAL A 203 -17.14 6.13 -12.53
CA VAL A 203 -15.87 5.97 -13.27
C VAL A 203 -14.67 6.21 -12.34
N LEU A 204 -14.72 7.28 -11.54
CA LEU A 204 -13.64 7.60 -10.61
C LEU A 204 -13.50 6.54 -9.50
N HIS A 205 -14.61 6.00 -9.03
CA HIS A 205 -14.62 4.89 -8.07
C HIS A 205 -14.06 3.61 -8.67
N THR A 206 -14.43 3.30 -9.92
CA THR A 206 -13.86 2.17 -10.66
C THR A 206 -12.35 2.30 -10.80
N TYR A 207 -11.86 3.48 -11.17
CA TYR A 207 -10.43 3.77 -11.22
C TYR A 207 -9.76 3.59 -9.84
N ALA A 208 -10.36 4.10 -8.77
CA ALA A 208 -9.86 3.94 -7.40
C ALA A 208 -9.69 2.47 -7.03
N THR A 209 -10.71 1.66 -7.33
CA THR A 209 -10.73 0.22 -7.06
C THR A 209 -9.65 -0.49 -7.86
N ILE A 210 -9.52 -0.21 -9.16
CA ILE A 210 -8.47 -0.80 -10.01
C ILE A 210 -7.09 -0.46 -9.45
N VAL A 211 -6.79 0.81 -9.19
CA VAL A 211 -5.46 1.22 -8.69
C VAL A 211 -5.16 0.64 -7.32
N SER A 212 -6.17 0.42 -6.47
CA SER A 212 -5.97 -0.21 -5.15
C SER A 212 -5.52 -1.67 -5.21
N GLN A 213 -5.64 -2.33 -6.38
CA GLN A 213 -5.17 -3.69 -6.58
C GLN A 213 -3.70 -3.77 -7.03
N TYR A 214 -3.09 -2.64 -7.40
CA TYR A 214 -1.69 -2.60 -7.79
C TYR A 214 -0.77 -2.37 -6.58
N PRO A 215 0.43 -2.97 -6.55
CA PRO A 215 1.43 -2.67 -5.54
C PRO A 215 1.79 -1.17 -5.54
N PRO A 216 2.13 -0.56 -4.39
CA PRO A 216 2.55 0.84 -4.30
C PRO A 216 3.74 1.18 -5.20
N ALA A 217 4.65 0.20 -5.40
CA ALA A 217 5.81 0.31 -6.29
C ALA A 217 5.41 0.50 -7.77
N TYR A 218 4.21 0.08 -8.17
CA TYR A 218 3.74 0.24 -9.54
C TYR A 218 3.56 1.71 -9.96
N VAL A 219 3.45 2.63 -8.99
CA VAL A 219 3.47 4.08 -9.26
C VAL A 219 4.80 4.50 -9.90
N GLU A 220 5.89 3.80 -9.62
CA GLU A 220 7.21 4.02 -10.22
C GLU A 220 7.32 3.44 -11.64
N ASN A 221 6.38 2.59 -12.06
CA ASN A 221 6.28 2.09 -13.44
C ASN A 221 5.45 3.00 -14.35
N CYS A 222 5.06 4.20 -13.87
CA CYS A 222 4.38 5.16 -14.72
C CYS A 222 5.32 5.73 -15.78
N ARG A 223 4.76 6.09 -16.95
CA ARG A 223 5.51 6.68 -18.07
C ARG A 223 6.37 7.87 -17.66
N THR A 224 5.86 8.71 -16.76
CA THR A 224 6.57 9.87 -16.22
C THR A 224 7.83 9.47 -15.44
N SER A 225 7.80 8.37 -14.69
CA SER A 225 8.95 7.84 -13.95
C SER A 225 10.02 7.30 -14.90
N THR A 226 9.63 6.56 -15.94
CA THR A 226 10.54 6.10 -16.99
C THR A 226 11.22 7.28 -17.71
N TRP A 227 10.45 8.32 -18.03
CA TRP A 227 10.99 9.56 -18.61
C TRP A 227 11.96 10.27 -17.68
N GLN A 228 11.61 10.38 -16.40
CA GLN A 228 12.48 10.97 -15.37
C GLN A 228 13.81 10.23 -15.30
N HIS A 229 13.78 8.89 -15.30
CA HIS A 229 14.98 8.06 -15.30
C HIS A 229 15.86 8.31 -16.53
N TRP A 230 15.28 8.34 -17.73
CA TRP A 230 16.03 8.66 -18.96
C TRP A 230 16.66 10.05 -18.92
N LEU A 231 15.90 11.07 -18.49
CA LEU A 231 16.37 12.45 -18.39
C LEU A 231 17.52 12.58 -17.37
N GLN A 232 17.43 11.91 -16.22
CA GLN A 232 18.51 11.86 -15.22
C GLN A 232 19.76 11.19 -15.78
N HIS A 233 19.61 10.12 -16.55
CA HIS A 233 20.74 9.47 -17.22
C HIS A 233 21.41 10.35 -18.27
N HIS A 234 20.67 11.21 -18.97
CA HIS A 234 21.25 12.15 -19.92
C HIS A 234 22.07 13.27 -19.25
N ILE A 235 21.82 13.56 -17.97
CA ILE A 235 22.65 14.50 -17.20
C ILE A 235 24.01 13.89 -16.89
N THR A 236 24.06 12.59 -16.53
CA THR A 236 25.30 11.90 -16.16
C THR A 236 26.12 11.44 -17.36
N ASP A 237 25.46 11.01 -18.44
CA ASP A 237 26.07 10.54 -19.69
C ASP A 237 25.41 11.20 -20.91
N PHE A 238 25.96 12.36 -21.31
CA PHE A 238 25.51 13.10 -22.49
C PHE A 238 26.26 12.66 -23.76
N THR A 239 26.03 11.41 -24.19
CA THR A 239 26.61 10.84 -25.41
C THR A 239 25.57 10.45 -26.46
N SER A 240 25.97 10.46 -27.73
CA SER A 240 25.10 10.03 -28.84
C SER A 240 24.66 8.56 -28.72
N SER A 241 25.52 7.69 -28.17
CA SER A 241 25.19 6.29 -27.91
C SER A 241 24.04 6.17 -26.92
N ARG A 242 24.08 6.92 -25.82
CA ARG A 242 23.01 6.93 -24.82
C ARG A 242 21.69 7.45 -25.41
N CYS A 243 21.72 8.50 -26.22
CA CYS A 243 20.53 8.99 -26.92
C CYS A 243 19.88 7.92 -27.81
N LYS A 244 20.69 7.16 -28.56
CA LYS A 244 20.18 6.04 -29.39
C LYS A 244 19.59 4.93 -28.54
N GLN A 245 20.21 4.62 -27.40
CA GLN A 245 19.69 3.63 -26.46
C GLN A 245 18.33 4.05 -25.89
N THR A 246 18.19 5.29 -25.43
CA THR A 246 16.91 5.83 -24.92
C THR A 246 15.80 5.73 -25.97
N VAL A 247 16.11 6.01 -27.25
CA VAL A 247 15.14 5.85 -28.36
C VAL A 247 14.75 4.39 -28.55
N SER A 248 15.71 3.46 -28.50
CA SER A 248 15.43 2.02 -28.59
C SER A 248 14.57 1.52 -27.42
N GLU A 249 14.85 1.95 -26.19
CA GLU A 249 14.05 1.61 -25.00
C GLU A 249 12.63 2.18 -25.11
N TYR A 250 12.49 3.38 -25.67
CA TYR A 250 11.17 3.97 -25.97
C TYR A 250 10.40 3.15 -27.01
N GLU A 251 11.05 2.71 -28.09
CA GLU A 251 10.42 1.89 -29.12
C GLU A 251 10.02 0.50 -28.60
N GLU A 252 10.80 -0.10 -27.70
CA GLU A 252 10.48 -1.38 -27.09
C GLU A 252 9.27 -1.30 -26.14
N LEU A 253 9.22 -0.25 -25.30
CA LEU A 253 8.17 -0.09 -24.30
C LEU A 253 6.88 0.54 -24.86
N TYR A 254 7.00 1.48 -25.81
CA TYR A 254 5.90 2.32 -26.28
C TYR A 254 5.76 2.36 -27.81
N GLY A 255 6.59 1.63 -28.56
CA GLY A 255 6.49 1.52 -30.01
C GLY A 255 5.30 0.66 -30.47
N ALA A 256 5.34 0.22 -31.72
CA ALA A 256 4.26 -0.59 -32.29
C ALA A 256 4.02 -1.86 -31.46
N ILE A 257 2.74 -2.18 -31.20
CA ILE A 257 2.32 -3.24 -30.28
C ILE A 257 3.07 -4.53 -30.57
N CYS A 258 3.94 -4.94 -29.65
CA CYS A 258 4.62 -6.22 -29.71
C CYS A 258 3.56 -7.35 -29.75
N PRO A 259 3.69 -8.38 -30.62
CA PRO A 259 2.72 -9.47 -30.74
C PRO A 259 2.35 -10.14 -29.42
N ARG A 260 3.30 -10.17 -28.46
CA ARG A 260 3.10 -10.67 -27.10
C ARG A 260 2.07 -9.84 -26.33
N VAL A 261 2.19 -8.51 -26.35
CA VAL A 261 1.25 -7.59 -25.70
C VAL A 261 -0.13 -7.71 -26.35
N GLN A 262 -0.19 -7.89 -27.67
CA GLN A 262 -1.47 -8.09 -28.37
C GLN A 262 -2.20 -9.36 -27.93
N SER A 263 -1.47 -10.47 -27.72
CA SER A 263 -2.06 -11.72 -27.20
C SER A 263 -2.59 -11.59 -25.76
N GLN A 264 -1.89 -10.83 -24.92
CA GLN A 264 -2.31 -10.55 -23.54
C GLN A 264 -3.57 -9.68 -23.52
N VAL A 265 -3.59 -8.61 -24.31
CA VAL A 265 -4.76 -7.73 -24.46
C VAL A 265 -5.97 -8.52 -24.98
N GLN A 266 -5.78 -9.41 -25.95
CA GLN A 266 -6.87 -10.28 -26.43
C GLN A 266 -7.38 -11.24 -25.34
N THR A 267 -6.50 -11.77 -24.50
CA THR A 267 -6.89 -12.64 -23.38
C THR A 267 -7.71 -11.87 -22.36
N VAL A 268 -7.28 -10.64 -22.00
CA VAL A 268 -8.02 -9.76 -21.09
C VAL A 268 -9.39 -9.41 -21.67
N LEU A 269 -9.46 -9.01 -22.94
CA LEU A 269 -10.73 -8.72 -23.62
C LEU A 269 -11.66 -9.95 -23.66
N ALA A 270 -11.12 -11.14 -23.92
CA ALA A 270 -11.89 -12.37 -23.90
C ALA A 270 -12.44 -12.69 -22.50
N THR A 271 -11.66 -12.42 -21.45
CA THR A 271 -12.14 -12.57 -20.06
C THR A 271 -13.20 -11.53 -19.71
N GLU A 272 -13.04 -10.28 -20.16
CA GLU A 272 -14.05 -9.23 -19.97
C GLU A 272 -15.37 -9.59 -20.64
N ILE A 273 -15.34 -10.08 -21.88
CA ILE A 273 -16.54 -10.53 -22.59
C ILE A 273 -17.23 -11.68 -21.82
N LYS A 274 -16.47 -12.63 -21.27
CA LYS A 274 -17.03 -13.70 -20.44
C LYS A 274 -17.69 -13.15 -19.17
N LEU A 275 -17.03 -12.22 -18.46
CA LEU A 275 -17.57 -11.59 -17.27
C LEU A 275 -18.84 -10.80 -17.58
N GLN A 276 -18.88 -10.06 -18.69
CA GLN A 276 -20.08 -9.35 -19.16
C GLN A 276 -21.23 -10.32 -19.45
N SER A 277 -20.96 -11.48 -20.04
CA SER A 277 -21.97 -12.53 -20.24
C SER A 277 -22.52 -13.03 -18.90
N ILE A 278 -21.65 -13.30 -17.92
CA ILE A 278 -22.07 -13.75 -16.58
C ILE A 278 -22.91 -12.67 -15.88
N ILE A 279 -22.50 -11.41 -15.93
CA ILE A 279 -23.26 -10.29 -15.37
C ILE A 279 -24.64 -10.19 -16.01
N THR A 280 -24.72 -10.34 -17.34
CA THR A 280 -25.98 -10.32 -18.08
C THR A 280 -26.89 -11.47 -17.64
N ASP A 281 -26.36 -12.69 -17.56
CA ASP A 281 -27.11 -13.86 -17.11
C ASP A 281 -27.63 -13.72 -15.67
N VAL A 282 -26.81 -13.15 -14.77
CA VAL A 282 -27.20 -12.90 -13.37
C VAL A 282 -28.26 -11.79 -13.29
N ASN A 283 -28.12 -10.71 -14.06
CA ASN A 283 -29.11 -9.64 -14.12
C ASN A 283 -30.45 -10.15 -14.67
N ASP A 284 -30.44 -11.01 -15.70
CA ASP A 284 -31.65 -11.63 -16.23
C ASP A 284 -32.33 -12.53 -15.18
N ARG A 285 -31.55 -13.30 -14.42
CA ARG A 285 -32.08 -14.09 -13.29
C ARG A 285 -32.66 -13.19 -12.21
N LEU A 286 -31.97 -12.10 -11.85
CA LEU A 286 -32.44 -11.14 -10.86
C LEU A 286 -33.74 -10.46 -11.30
N MET A 287 -33.83 -10.02 -12.56
CA MET A 287 -35.04 -9.41 -13.12
C MET A 287 -36.20 -10.40 -13.08
N LYS A 288 -35.99 -11.66 -13.45
CA LYS A 288 -37.01 -12.71 -13.30
C LYS A 288 -37.44 -12.93 -11.85
N LEU A 289 -36.52 -12.84 -10.89
CA LEU A 289 -36.84 -12.92 -9.46
C LEU A 289 -37.63 -11.69 -8.98
N VAL A 290 -37.27 -10.49 -9.43
CA VAL A 290 -38.00 -9.25 -9.12
C VAL A 290 -39.40 -9.29 -9.72
N GLU A 291 -39.55 -9.76 -10.96
CA GLU A 291 -40.84 -9.96 -11.62
C GLU A 291 -41.68 -11.05 -10.92
N ARG A 292 -41.07 -12.17 -10.52
CA ARG A 292 -41.76 -13.18 -9.72
C ARG A 292 -42.23 -12.62 -8.38
N ARG A 293 -41.39 -11.83 -7.71
CA ARG A 293 -41.73 -11.15 -6.45
C ARG A 293 -42.82 -10.09 -6.63
N SER A 294 -42.90 -9.42 -7.78
CA SER A 294 -43.97 -8.46 -8.05
C SER A 294 -45.30 -9.14 -8.36
N LEU A 295 -45.28 -10.38 -8.86
CA LEU A 295 -46.46 -11.24 -9.06
C LEU A 295 -46.92 -11.93 -7.77
N ASP A 296 -45.98 -12.34 -6.91
CA ASP A 296 -46.26 -12.79 -5.55
C ASP A 296 -46.68 -11.58 -4.71
N SER A 297 -47.95 -11.19 -4.80
CA SER A 297 -48.56 -10.03 -4.10
C SER A 297 -48.56 -10.13 -2.56
N THR A 298 -47.82 -11.07 -1.98
CA THR A 298 -47.70 -11.25 -0.54
C THR A 298 -46.60 -10.34 -0.03
N ASP A 299 -47.01 -9.16 0.41
CA ASP A 299 -46.16 -8.32 1.25
C ASP A 299 -45.68 -9.18 2.44
N THR A 300 -44.37 -9.20 2.69
CA THR A 300 -43.80 -9.92 3.83
C THR A 300 -44.39 -9.42 5.15
N SER A 301 -44.88 -8.17 5.17
CA SER A 301 -45.67 -7.62 6.27
C SER A 301 -47.01 -8.36 6.48
N ALA A 302 -47.70 -8.77 5.41
CA ALA A 302 -48.95 -9.53 5.47
C ALA A 302 -48.73 -10.96 5.96
N LEU A 303 -47.63 -11.60 5.59
CA LEU A 303 -47.26 -12.92 6.14
C LEU A 303 -46.98 -12.85 7.65
N THR A 304 -46.32 -11.78 8.09
CA THR A 304 -46.08 -11.52 9.52
C THR A 304 -47.40 -11.31 10.27
N LEU A 305 -48.31 -10.54 9.68
CA LEU A 305 -49.65 -10.33 10.23
C LEU A 305 -50.44 -11.65 10.31
N HIS A 306 -50.47 -12.44 9.25
CA HIS A 306 -51.15 -13.75 9.24
C HIS A 306 -50.56 -14.74 10.24
N ALA A 307 -49.25 -14.74 10.46
CA ALA A 307 -48.61 -15.54 11.50
C ALA A 307 -49.05 -15.10 12.92
N GLN A 308 -49.15 -13.79 13.16
CA GLN A 308 -49.67 -13.23 14.41
C GLN A 308 -51.16 -13.55 14.63
N GLU A 309 -51.98 -13.41 13.59
CA GLU A 309 -53.40 -13.77 13.61
C GLU A 309 -53.60 -15.26 13.90
N SER A 310 -52.81 -16.13 13.25
CA SER A 310 -52.83 -17.58 13.48
C SER A 310 -52.43 -17.94 14.91
N THR A 311 -51.41 -17.26 15.45
CA THR A 311 -50.98 -17.44 16.85
C THR A 311 -52.08 -16.99 17.82
N THR A 312 -52.75 -15.87 17.53
CA THR A 312 -53.87 -15.35 18.33
C THR A 312 -55.07 -16.30 18.30
N ALA A 313 -55.38 -16.88 17.13
CA ALA A 313 -56.44 -17.87 16.97
C ALA A 313 -56.14 -19.16 17.74
N LEU A 314 -54.87 -19.61 17.74
CA LEU A 314 -54.43 -20.74 18.56
C LEU A 314 -54.59 -20.47 20.06
N HIS A 315 -54.25 -19.27 20.53
CA HIS A 315 -54.48 -18.89 21.93
C HIS A 315 -55.97 -18.92 22.30
N ALA A 316 -56.84 -18.40 21.43
CA ALA A 316 -58.29 -18.43 21.64
C ALA A 316 -58.82 -19.87 21.70
N PHE A 317 -58.40 -20.73 20.76
CA PHE A 317 -58.77 -22.16 20.74
C PHE A 317 -58.37 -22.89 22.03
N ILE A 318 -57.15 -22.69 22.52
CA ILE A 318 -56.68 -23.34 23.76
C ILE A 318 -57.40 -22.79 24.99
N LYS A 319 -57.75 -21.50 24.98
CA LYS A 319 -58.56 -20.90 26.05
C LYS A 319 -59.97 -21.50 26.10
N ASP A 320 -60.57 -21.75 24.95
CA ASP A 320 -61.95 -22.25 24.83
C ASP A 320 -62.05 -23.77 25.10
N GLU A 321 -61.09 -24.56 24.60
CA GLU A 321 -61.05 -26.03 24.74
C GLU A 321 -60.23 -26.53 25.94
N GLY A 322 -59.55 -25.62 26.65
CA GLY A 322 -58.75 -25.90 27.83
C GLY A 322 -57.62 -26.92 27.59
N VAL A 323 -57.47 -27.89 28.51
CA VAL A 323 -56.41 -28.89 28.48
C VAL A 323 -56.46 -29.75 27.21
N GLY A 324 -57.67 -30.06 26.70
CA GLY A 324 -57.85 -30.83 25.47
C GLY A 324 -57.28 -30.10 24.24
N GLY A 325 -57.50 -28.79 24.16
CA GLY A 325 -56.91 -27.94 23.13
C GLY A 325 -55.38 -27.89 23.20
N ALA A 326 -54.82 -27.73 24.41
CA ALA A 326 -53.37 -27.70 24.62
C ALA A 326 -52.68 -29.03 24.22
N VAL A 327 -53.29 -30.18 24.56
CA VAL A 327 -52.76 -31.51 24.19
C VAL A 327 -52.85 -31.72 22.68
N SER A 328 -53.96 -31.31 22.05
CA SER A 328 -54.13 -31.38 20.59
C SER A 328 -53.08 -30.55 19.85
N MET A 329 -52.87 -29.29 20.25
CA MET A 329 -51.84 -28.42 19.69
C MET A 329 -50.44 -29.02 19.86
N THR A 330 -50.11 -29.51 21.06
CA THR A 330 -48.81 -30.13 21.34
C THR A 330 -48.59 -31.36 20.45
N SER A 331 -49.61 -32.19 20.24
CA SER A 331 -49.54 -33.35 19.33
C SER A 331 -49.26 -32.93 17.88
N VAL A 332 -49.88 -31.85 17.42
CA VAL A 332 -49.64 -31.30 16.07
C VAL A 332 -48.22 -30.73 15.97
N ALA A 333 -47.77 -29.95 16.95
CA ALA A 333 -46.44 -29.36 16.96
C ALA A 333 -45.33 -30.43 17.01
N VAL A 334 -45.50 -31.47 17.82
CA VAL A 334 -44.59 -32.63 17.85
C VAL A 334 -44.59 -33.38 16.53
N SER A 335 -45.75 -33.59 15.90
CA SER A 335 -45.83 -34.24 14.58
C SER A 335 -45.10 -33.44 13.49
N ALA A 336 -45.23 -32.10 13.53
CA ALA A 336 -44.50 -31.20 12.65
C ALA A 336 -42.98 -31.27 12.90
N LEU A 337 -42.54 -31.24 14.16
CA LEU A 337 -41.14 -31.39 14.55
C LEU A 337 -40.55 -32.74 14.10
N CYS A 338 -41.28 -33.85 14.20
CA CYS A 338 -40.84 -35.14 13.67
C CYS A 338 -40.66 -35.13 12.15
N SER A 339 -41.52 -34.40 11.44
CA SER A 339 -41.38 -34.22 9.99
C SER A 339 -40.13 -33.42 9.64
N LEU A 340 -39.91 -32.31 10.36
CA LEU A 340 -38.71 -31.47 10.19
C LEU A 340 -37.43 -32.24 10.53
N ALA A 341 -37.42 -33.03 11.61
CA ALA A 341 -36.28 -33.86 12.00
C ALA A 341 -35.90 -34.89 10.94
N ARG A 342 -36.89 -35.52 10.29
CA ARG A 342 -36.63 -36.43 9.15
C ARG A 342 -35.96 -35.69 7.99
N ARG A 343 -36.44 -34.49 7.67
CA ARG A 343 -35.87 -33.67 6.59
C ARG A 343 -34.43 -33.23 6.94
N TYR A 344 -34.17 -32.89 8.20
CA TYR A 344 -32.83 -32.60 8.71
C TYR A 344 -31.85 -33.74 8.48
N ILE A 345 -32.21 -34.96 8.88
CA ILE A 345 -31.34 -36.14 8.73
C ILE A 345 -31.02 -36.40 7.25
N VAL A 346 -32.01 -36.26 6.37
CA VAL A 346 -31.80 -36.41 4.91
C VAL A 346 -30.83 -35.34 4.38
N MET A 347 -30.99 -34.10 4.83
CA MET A 347 -30.15 -32.98 4.43
C MET A 347 -28.72 -33.10 4.96
N GLU A 348 -28.54 -33.49 6.22
CA GLU A 348 -27.24 -33.79 6.81
C GLU A 348 -26.56 -34.96 6.08
N GLY A 349 -27.31 -36.02 5.76
CA GLY A 349 -26.78 -37.14 4.96
C GLY A 349 -26.36 -36.72 3.55
N ALA A 350 -27.09 -35.81 2.90
CA ALA A 350 -26.72 -35.27 1.60
C ALA A 350 -25.47 -34.38 1.68
N ALA A 351 -25.34 -33.57 2.72
CA ALA A 351 -24.15 -32.77 2.98
C ALA A 351 -22.92 -33.62 3.24
N ALA A 352 -23.03 -34.63 4.11
CA ALA A 352 -21.95 -35.58 4.41
C ALA A 352 -21.49 -36.35 3.16
N ALA A 353 -22.44 -36.68 2.26
CA ALA A 353 -22.11 -37.32 0.98
C ALA A 353 -21.44 -36.36 -0.02
N ALA A 354 -21.73 -35.06 0.05
CA ALA A 354 -21.18 -34.07 -0.88
C ALA A 354 -19.70 -33.74 -0.63
N ARG A 355 -19.21 -33.86 0.62
CA ARG A 355 -17.82 -33.59 1.02
C ARG A 355 -17.30 -32.27 0.42
N ASP A 356 -16.27 -32.33 -0.42
CA ASP A 356 -15.60 -31.19 -1.06
C ASP A 356 -16.52 -30.39 -2.00
N ARG A 357 -17.67 -30.96 -2.39
CA ARG A 357 -18.68 -30.32 -3.25
C ARG A 357 -19.87 -29.75 -2.48
N LEU A 358 -19.76 -29.57 -1.17
CA LEU A 358 -20.84 -29.00 -0.35
C LEU A 358 -21.27 -27.60 -0.84
N MET A 359 -20.36 -26.84 -1.46
CA MET A 359 -20.65 -25.54 -2.06
C MET A 359 -21.56 -25.63 -3.29
N ASP A 360 -21.56 -26.76 -3.99
CA ASP A 360 -22.41 -27.03 -5.15
C ASP A 360 -23.78 -27.62 -4.74
N LEU A 361 -23.94 -27.99 -3.47
CA LEU A 361 -25.19 -28.54 -2.96
C LEU A 361 -26.24 -27.43 -2.87
N THR A 362 -27.19 -27.47 -3.80
CA THR A 362 -28.27 -26.50 -3.94
C THR A 362 -29.62 -27.17 -3.80
N SER A 363 -30.60 -26.43 -3.28
CA SER A 363 -31.98 -26.86 -3.19
C SER A 363 -32.59 -26.98 -4.60
N ARG A 364 -33.78 -27.57 -4.68
CA ARG A 364 -34.54 -27.64 -5.95
C ARG A 364 -34.79 -26.25 -6.56
N ASP A 365 -34.91 -25.23 -5.71
CA ASP A 365 -35.18 -23.85 -6.10
C ASP A 365 -33.88 -23.05 -6.33
N GLY A 366 -32.72 -23.68 -6.14
CA GLY A 366 -31.40 -23.10 -6.41
C GLY A 366 -30.75 -22.40 -5.22
N ASP A 367 -31.40 -22.42 -4.05
CA ASP A 367 -30.83 -21.86 -2.82
C ASP A 367 -29.69 -22.72 -2.31
N TRP A 368 -28.68 -22.09 -1.73
CA TRP A 368 -27.58 -22.85 -1.15
C TRP A 368 -28.06 -23.65 0.05
N PHE A 369 -27.52 -24.86 0.24
CA PHE A 369 -27.91 -25.80 1.29
C PHE A 369 -27.99 -25.17 2.70
N LEU A 370 -27.05 -24.28 3.06
CA LEU A 370 -27.03 -23.65 4.38
C LEU A 370 -28.21 -22.70 4.57
N ASP A 371 -28.65 -22.01 3.52
CA ASP A 371 -29.81 -21.12 3.59
C ASP A 371 -31.09 -21.92 3.85
N GLU A 372 -31.23 -23.09 3.21
CA GLU A 372 -32.32 -24.04 3.46
C GLU A 372 -32.26 -24.60 4.89
N LEU A 373 -31.08 -24.95 5.41
CA LEU A 373 -30.91 -25.37 6.81
C LEU A 373 -31.30 -24.26 7.79
N CYS A 374 -30.91 -23.02 7.53
CA CYS A 374 -31.26 -21.86 8.35
C CYS A 374 -32.78 -21.66 8.35
N SER A 375 -33.42 -21.70 7.18
CA SER A 375 -34.88 -21.63 7.03
C SER A 375 -35.60 -22.73 7.81
N MET A 376 -35.17 -23.98 7.68
CA MET A 376 -35.74 -25.09 8.45
C MET A 376 -35.50 -24.94 9.96
N SER A 377 -34.36 -24.39 10.37
CA SER A 377 -34.03 -24.22 11.80
C SER A 377 -34.89 -23.13 12.44
N ALA A 378 -35.27 -22.12 11.66
CA ALA A 378 -36.24 -21.12 12.07
C ALA A 378 -37.63 -21.74 12.27
N ASN A 379 -38.07 -22.63 11.37
CA ASN A 379 -39.33 -23.37 11.54
C ASN A 379 -39.32 -24.26 12.79
N VAL A 380 -38.22 -24.96 13.06
CA VAL A 380 -38.04 -25.75 14.30
C VAL A 380 -38.09 -24.84 15.53
N SER A 381 -37.39 -23.70 15.50
CA SER A 381 -37.38 -22.73 16.60
C SER A 381 -38.77 -22.16 16.87
N GLN A 382 -39.56 -21.88 15.83
CA GLN A 382 -40.95 -21.41 15.97
C GLN A 382 -41.86 -22.48 16.58
N MET A 383 -41.75 -23.74 16.14
CA MET A 383 -42.52 -24.85 16.72
C MET A 383 -42.13 -25.11 18.19
N ILE A 384 -40.85 -25.00 18.52
CA ILE A 384 -40.37 -25.07 19.89
C ILE A 384 -40.94 -23.93 20.73
N SER A 385 -40.95 -22.70 20.20
CA SER A 385 -41.54 -21.54 20.87
C SER A 385 -43.00 -21.80 21.29
N LEU A 386 -43.80 -22.43 20.43
CA LEU A 386 -45.20 -22.80 20.73
C LEU A 386 -45.32 -23.85 21.84
N ILE A 387 -44.39 -24.81 21.92
CA ILE A 387 -44.40 -25.87 22.94
C ILE A 387 -43.79 -25.37 24.27
N THR A 388 -42.97 -24.33 24.24
CA THR A 388 -42.40 -23.68 25.43
C THR A 388 -43.28 -22.59 26.00
N ASP A 389 -44.21 -22.04 25.21
CA ASP A 389 -45.14 -21.02 25.68
C ASP A 389 -46.08 -21.63 26.74
N PRO A 390 -46.07 -21.10 27.98
CA PRO A 390 -46.84 -21.64 29.10
C PRO A 390 -48.36 -21.52 28.92
N VAL A 391 -48.84 -20.64 28.04
CA VAL A 391 -50.27 -20.50 27.71
C VAL A 391 -50.69 -21.58 26.72
N MET A 392 -49.80 -21.94 25.80
CA MET A 392 -50.04 -22.89 24.72
C MET A 392 -49.82 -24.35 25.17
N CYS A 393 -48.84 -24.58 26.03
CA CYS A 393 -48.45 -25.89 26.48
C CYS A 393 -48.62 -26.01 27.99
N GLN A 394 -49.70 -26.67 28.41
CA GLN A 394 -50.06 -26.86 29.83
C GLN A 394 -49.39 -28.11 30.44
N LEU A 395 -48.41 -28.71 29.75
CA LEU A 395 -47.70 -29.89 30.21
C LEU A 395 -46.63 -29.49 31.26
N PRO A 396 -46.39 -30.34 32.28
CA PRO A 396 -45.33 -30.11 33.25
C PRO A 396 -43.97 -29.98 32.57
N SER A 397 -43.18 -29.00 32.98
CA SER A 397 -41.81 -28.87 32.48
C SER A 397 -40.91 -29.93 33.10
N ASP A 398 -40.49 -30.92 32.31
CA ASP A 398 -39.45 -31.87 32.68
C ASP A 398 -38.05 -31.36 32.31
N GLU A 399 -37.02 -31.79 33.04
CA GLU A 399 -35.61 -31.41 32.83
C GLU A 399 -35.11 -31.82 31.44
N LEU A 400 -35.53 -33.00 30.98
CA LEU A 400 -35.26 -33.50 29.63
C LEU A 400 -35.79 -32.54 28.55
N ARG A 401 -36.98 -31.96 28.76
CA ARG A 401 -37.60 -31.03 27.81
C ARG A 401 -36.77 -29.75 27.68
N GLN A 402 -36.31 -29.21 28.81
CA GLN A 402 -35.46 -28.01 28.81
C GLN A 402 -34.13 -28.26 28.10
N GLN A 403 -33.52 -29.42 28.31
CA GLN A 403 -32.27 -29.78 27.62
C GLN A 403 -32.47 -29.89 26.10
N VAL A 404 -33.55 -30.51 25.63
CA VAL A 404 -33.84 -30.62 24.19
C VAL A 404 -34.11 -29.25 23.56
N VAL A 405 -34.88 -28.39 24.23
CA VAL A 405 -35.14 -27.02 23.78
C VAL A 405 -33.83 -26.23 23.65
N LEU A 406 -32.99 -26.29 24.67
CA LEU A 406 -31.69 -25.62 24.68
C LEU A 406 -30.78 -26.13 23.56
N ALA A 407 -30.73 -27.45 23.35
CA ALA A 407 -29.93 -28.06 22.29
C ALA A 407 -30.37 -27.53 20.91
N MET A 408 -31.67 -27.50 20.63
CA MET A 408 -32.21 -27.02 19.35
C MET A 408 -31.97 -25.52 19.14
N GLN A 409 -32.13 -24.70 20.18
CA GLN A 409 -31.80 -23.26 20.12
C GLN A 409 -30.31 -23.01 19.87
N THR A 410 -29.46 -23.83 20.49
CA THR A 410 -28.00 -23.78 20.29
C THR A 410 -27.66 -24.16 18.85
N THR A 411 -28.23 -25.25 18.33
CA THR A 411 -28.06 -25.66 16.92
C THR A 411 -28.51 -24.58 15.95
N HIS A 412 -29.66 -23.94 16.18
CA HIS A 412 -30.12 -22.81 15.36
C HIS A 412 -29.11 -21.65 15.36
N THR A 413 -28.58 -21.30 16.54
CA THR A 413 -27.57 -20.24 16.69
C THR A 413 -26.28 -20.57 15.94
N VAL A 414 -25.85 -21.84 15.95
CA VAL A 414 -24.70 -22.30 15.18
C VAL A 414 -24.94 -22.10 13.68
N TYR A 415 -26.11 -22.48 13.15
CA TYR A 415 -26.41 -22.27 11.72
C TYR A 415 -26.41 -20.79 11.32
N LEU A 416 -27.01 -19.92 12.13
CA LEU A 416 -26.97 -18.47 11.88
C LEU A 416 -25.52 -17.94 11.91
N SER A 417 -24.72 -18.40 12.87
CA SER A 417 -23.32 -17.99 12.97
C SER A 417 -22.50 -18.47 11.77
N LEU A 418 -22.78 -19.67 11.25
CA LEU A 418 -22.15 -20.20 10.03
C LEU A 418 -22.58 -19.42 8.79
N GLN A 419 -23.85 -19.04 8.70
CA GLN A 419 -24.36 -18.21 7.61
C GLN A 419 -23.68 -16.83 7.61
N ASP A 420 -23.62 -16.18 8.78
CA ASP A 420 -22.91 -14.91 8.96
C ASP A 420 -21.42 -15.02 8.63
N LEU A 421 -20.76 -16.10 9.07
CA LEU A 421 -19.36 -16.37 8.73
C LEU A 421 -19.18 -16.51 7.21
N ASN A 422 -20.05 -17.26 6.54
CA ASN A 422 -19.97 -17.46 5.09
C ASN A 422 -20.16 -16.14 4.33
N VAL A 423 -21.13 -15.32 4.74
CA VAL A 423 -21.38 -13.99 4.16
C VAL A 423 -20.16 -13.10 4.36
N ASN A 424 -19.63 -13.00 5.59
CA ASN A 424 -18.45 -12.19 5.89
C ASN A 424 -17.21 -12.70 5.14
N PHE A 425 -17.06 -14.02 5.00
CA PHE A 425 -15.97 -14.62 4.25
C PHE A 425 -16.01 -14.20 2.78
N ARG A 426 -17.17 -14.36 2.12
CA ARG A 426 -17.33 -14.04 0.69
C ARG A 426 -17.24 -12.54 0.41
N THR A 427 -17.70 -11.69 1.32
CA THR A 427 -17.85 -10.24 1.08
C THR A 427 -16.69 -9.41 1.61
N ILE A 428 -15.97 -9.89 2.63
CA ILE A 428 -14.91 -9.13 3.31
C ILE A 428 -13.60 -9.91 3.29
N ILE A 429 -13.57 -11.10 3.89
CA ILE A 429 -12.30 -11.80 4.16
C ILE A 429 -11.61 -12.22 2.86
N LEU A 430 -12.30 -12.94 1.98
CA LEU A 430 -11.71 -13.43 0.73
C LEU A 430 -11.29 -12.28 -0.21
N PRO A 431 -12.15 -11.28 -0.50
CA PRO A 431 -11.74 -10.15 -1.34
C PRO A 431 -10.57 -9.35 -0.77
N GLU A 432 -10.54 -9.08 0.54
CA GLU A 432 -9.46 -8.29 1.14
C GLU A 432 -8.16 -9.10 1.21
N THR A 433 -8.22 -10.41 1.51
CA THR A 433 -7.04 -11.30 1.43
C THR A 433 -6.46 -11.33 0.02
N LEU A 434 -7.30 -11.51 -1.01
CA LEU A 434 -6.86 -11.51 -2.42
C LEU A 434 -6.23 -10.16 -2.81
N LYS A 435 -6.83 -9.06 -2.36
CA LYS A 435 -6.28 -7.71 -2.57
C LYS A 435 -4.95 -7.52 -1.86
N CYS A 436 -4.82 -7.96 -0.61
CA CYS A 436 -3.57 -7.86 0.16
C CYS A 436 -2.43 -8.66 -0.47
N LEU A 437 -2.74 -9.84 -1.01
CA LEU A 437 -1.81 -10.68 -1.77
C LEU A 437 -1.39 -10.01 -3.08
N ALA A 438 -2.35 -9.54 -3.88
CA ALA A 438 -2.08 -8.90 -5.17
C ALA A 438 -1.35 -7.55 -5.04
N SER A 439 -1.63 -6.80 -3.98
CA SER A 439 -0.99 -5.50 -3.69
C SER A 439 0.35 -5.62 -2.96
N GLU A 440 0.83 -6.84 -2.70
CA GLU A 440 2.11 -7.12 -2.03
C GLU A 440 2.28 -6.33 -0.72
N THR A 441 1.21 -6.25 0.08
CA THR A 441 1.25 -5.51 1.35
C THR A 441 2.31 -6.11 2.27
N ALA A 442 3.34 -5.32 2.59
CA ALA A 442 4.53 -5.77 3.30
C ALA A 442 4.22 -6.47 4.65
N SER A 443 3.18 -6.01 5.36
CA SER A 443 2.74 -6.65 6.62
C SER A 443 2.13 -8.04 6.41
N VAL A 444 1.36 -8.25 5.34
CA VAL A 444 0.72 -9.54 5.04
C VAL A 444 1.75 -10.52 4.52
N LEU A 445 2.66 -10.07 3.65
CA LEU A 445 3.78 -10.89 3.19
C LEU A 445 4.72 -11.29 4.34
N ALA A 446 4.97 -10.41 5.31
CA ALA A 446 5.75 -10.74 6.49
C ALA A 446 5.05 -11.76 7.39
N ILE A 447 3.72 -11.68 7.53
CA ILE A 447 2.92 -12.67 8.28
C ILE A 447 2.93 -14.01 7.55
N LEU A 448 2.75 -14.03 6.22
CA LEU A 448 2.81 -15.25 5.43
C LEU A 448 4.19 -15.90 5.50
N ALA A 449 5.27 -15.13 5.33
CA ALA A 449 6.62 -15.64 5.50
C ALA A 449 6.90 -16.14 6.92
N SER A 450 6.31 -15.50 7.94
CA SER A 450 6.39 -15.99 9.32
C SER A 450 5.58 -17.26 9.53
N LEU A 451 4.42 -17.38 8.87
CA LEU A 451 3.57 -18.57 8.91
C LEU A 451 4.24 -19.74 8.19
N ASP A 452 4.82 -19.50 7.02
CA ASP A 452 5.62 -20.46 6.26
C ASP A 452 6.83 -20.91 7.08
N SER A 453 7.55 -19.97 7.71
CA SER A 453 8.65 -20.30 8.64
C SER A 453 8.17 -21.13 9.83
N LEU A 454 6.98 -20.84 10.38
CA LEU A 454 6.43 -21.58 11.51
C LEU A 454 5.92 -22.97 11.08
N LEU A 455 5.39 -23.09 9.87
CA LEU A 455 5.01 -24.37 9.26
C LEU A 455 6.24 -25.23 8.94
N ASP A 456 7.30 -24.62 8.43
CA ASP A 456 8.60 -25.27 8.22
C ASP A 456 9.22 -25.72 9.56
N ASP A 457 9.14 -24.88 10.60
CA ASP A 457 9.67 -25.17 11.93
C ASP A 457 8.89 -26.27 12.66
N VAL A 458 7.56 -26.35 12.46
CA VAL A 458 6.70 -27.34 13.15
C VAL A 458 6.61 -28.65 12.37
N CYS A 459 6.65 -28.62 11.04
CA CYS A 459 6.29 -29.77 10.21
C CYS A 459 7.35 -30.19 9.18
N GLY A 460 8.45 -29.45 9.00
CA GLY A 460 9.43 -29.71 7.93
C GLY A 460 8.88 -29.47 6.52
N VAL A 461 9.68 -29.79 5.49
CA VAL A 461 9.44 -29.45 4.07
C VAL A 461 8.13 -30.03 3.48
N ASP A 462 7.51 -31.03 4.13
CA ASP A 462 6.26 -31.69 3.71
C ASP A 462 5.04 -31.27 4.58
N GLY A 463 5.11 -30.08 5.17
CA GLY A 463 4.51 -29.80 6.46
C GLY A 463 2.99 -29.67 6.52
N THR A 464 2.35 -29.06 5.52
CA THR A 464 0.90 -28.86 5.52
C THR A 464 0.14 -30.17 5.32
N ASP A 465 0.62 -31.03 4.43
CA ASP A 465 -0.02 -32.32 4.12
C ASP A 465 0.11 -33.30 5.29
N SER A 466 1.27 -33.35 5.95
CA SER A 466 1.44 -34.23 7.12
C SER A 466 0.60 -33.80 8.33
N LEU A 467 0.45 -32.48 8.56
CA LEU A 467 -0.38 -31.94 9.62
C LEU A 467 -1.88 -32.13 9.32
N LEU A 468 -2.30 -31.94 8.06
CA LEU A 468 -3.64 -32.30 7.58
C LEU A 468 -3.92 -33.79 7.82
N THR A 469 -2.99 -34.67 7.42
CA THR A 469 -3.13 -36.12 7.60
C THR A 469 -3.16 -36.53 9.08
N ALA A 470 -2.39 -35.86 9.94
CA ALA A 470 -2.38 -36.11 11.38
C ALA A 470 -3.68 -35.64 12.06
N LEU A 471 -4.23 -34.50 11.64
CA LEU A 471 -5.53 -34.02 12.09
C LEU A 471 -6.68 -34.90 11.56
N GLU A 472 -6.57 -35.44 10.35
CA GLU A 472 -7.50 -36.43 9.78
C GLU A 472 -7.50 -37.71 10.60
N GLY A 473 -6.32 -38.26 10.90
CA GLY A 473 -6.20 -39.47 11.71
C GLY A 473 -6.73 -39.28 13.13
N GLN A 474 -6.64 -38.08 13.71
CA GLN A 474 -7.22 -37.78 15.01
C GLN A 474 -8.75 -37.60 14.97
N LEU A 475 -9.30 -37.07 13.87
CA LEU A 475 -10.75 -36.94 13.69
C LEU A 475 -11.41 -38.28 13.39
N ASP A 476 -10.79 -39.13 12.57
CA ASP A 476 -11.26 -40.49 12.28
C ASP A 476 -11.12 -41.41 13.51
N GLY A 477 -10.06 -41.27 14.31
CA GLY A 477 -9.86 -42.05 15.54
C GLY A 477 -10.90 -41.80 16.64
N VAL A 478 -11.59 -40.65 16.62
CA VAL A 478 -12.70 -40.35 17.54
C VAL A 478 -13.98 -41.09 17.13
N THR A 479 -14.11 -41.51 15.86
CA THR A 479 -15.26 -42.31 15.39
C THR A 479 -15.12 -43.80 15.69
N ASP A 480 -13.90 -44.31 15.85
CA ASP A 480 -13.61 -45.75 15.99
C ASP A 480 -13.41 -46.21 17.46
N SER A 481 -13.39 -45.28 18.42
CA SER A 481 -13.44 -45.62 19.85
C SER A 481 -14.88 -45.95 20.29
N GLY A 482 -15.28 -47.16 19.92
CA GLY A 482 -16.59 -47.74 20.22
C GLY A 482 -16.96 -47.70 21.70
N VAL A 483 -18.10 -47.09 21.98
CA VAL A 483 -19.02 -47.58 23.02
C VAL A 483 -20.16 -48.23 22.27
N GLU A 484 -20.28 -49.55 22.36
CA GLU A 484 -21.47 -50.29 21.92
C GLU A 484 -22.71 -49.67 22.57
N VAL A 485 -23.62 -49.11 21.76
CA VAL A 485 -24.91 -48.61 22.24
C VAL A 485 -26.02 -49.40 21.54
N SER A 486 -26.66 -50.25 22.34
CA SER A 486 -27.94 -50.93 22.09
C SER A 486 -29.00 -49.98 21.49
N PRO A 487 -29.99 -50.47 20.72
CA PRO A 487 -30.87 -49.66 19.86
C PRO A 487 -31.92 -48.78 20.58
N HIS A 488 -31.69 -48.39 21.83
CA HIS A 488 -32.59 -47.55 22.61
C HIS A 488 -31.83 -46.42 23.33
N THR A 489 -31.24 -45.49 22.58
CA THR A 489 -30.86 -44.18 23.13
C THR A 489 -30.82 -43.11 22.03
N LEU A 490 -31.93 -42.36 21.93
CA LEU A 490 -32.02 -41.09 21.19
C LEU A 490 -31.32 -40.00 22.02
N SER A 491 -30.01 -39.79 21.84
CA SER A 491 -29.36 -38.52 22.26
C SER A 491 -27.92 -38.38 21.75
N ARG A 492 -27.72 -38.14 20.46
CA ARG A 492 -26.50 -37.44 19.99
C ARG A 492 -26.75 -36.57 18.75
N PRO A 493 -27.20 -35.31 18.90
CA PRO A 493 -27.04 -34.29 17.88
C PRO A 493 -26.00 -33.27 18.40
N CYS A 494 -24.75 -33.31 17.94
CA CYS A 494 -23.80 -32.17 17.92
C CYS A 494 -22.31 -32.54 17.77
N VAL A 495 -21.90 -33.81 17.86
CA VAL A 495 -20.45 -34.12 17.89
C VAL A 495 -19.80 -34.20 16.49
N VAL A 496 -20.58 -34.35 15.42
CA VAL A 496 -20.02 -34.52 14.05
C VAL A 496 -19.57 -33.20 13.42
N TRP A 497 -20.11 -32.06 13.85
CA TRP A 497 -19.91 -30.77 13.16
C TRP A 497 -18.56 -30.08 13.44
N VAL A 498 -17.83 -30.49 14.47
CA VAL A 498 -16.46 -30.00 14.71
C VAL A 498 -15.46 -30.69 13.76
N SER A 499 -15.81 -31.87 13.21
CA SER A 499 -14.94 -32.63 12.29
C SER A 499 -15.06 -32.23 10.81
N GLU A 500 -16.18 -31.62 10.41
CA GLU A 500 -16.50 -31.40 8.99
C GLU A 500 -16.53 -29.91 8.58
N SER A 501 -15.97 -29.02 9.39
CA SER A 501 -15.79 -27.58 9.07
C SER A 501 -14.75 -27.31 7.95
N ARG A 502 -14.38 -28.32 7.17
CA ARG A 502 -13.39 -28.28 6.06
C ARG A 502 -13.85 -27.56 4.80
N VAL A 503 -15.06 -26.99 4.78
CA VAL A 503 -15.62 -26.31 3.61
C VAL A 503 -15.83 -24.79 3.81
N ILE A 504 -15.37 -24.23 4.93
CA ILE A 504 -15.51 -22.79 5.23
C ILE A 504 -14.14 -22.07 5.36
N LEU A 505 -13.02 -22.72 4.99
CA LEU A 505 -11.71 -22.09 4.89
C LEU A 505 -11.10 -22.28 3.51
#